data_AF-I0ALX6-F1
#
_entry.id   AF-I0ALX6-F1
#
_cell.length_a   1.000
_cell.length_b   1.000
_cell.length_c   1.000
_cell.angle_alpha   90.00
_cell.angle_beta   90.00
_cell.angle_gamma   90.00
#
_symmetry.space_group_name_H-M   'P 1'
#
loop_
_entity.id
_entity.type
_entity.pdbx_description
1 polymer ?
#
loop_
_entity_poly.entity_id
_entity_poly.type
_entity_poly.pdbx_seq_one_letter_code
_entity_poly.pdbx_strand_id
1 'polypeptide(L)'
;MFFAMKYRELKDLIEEGENIQCEFKLKFSTPEKIAREMIAFANTKGGYIIFGVDDDKNVVGVESEKEVAELVKETAEKYCEPPIEYSIEFIEYNAKELVIVAIPESHIKPHRLQDYLDDIDLNKAVVTIRVNDKSVQASKEMIRLLRAQNGKKALVKYTIGQNEKLVFEFLKHNERISVKELSKLVNISERRASRTLVKMVRANLLMIHTKDNGEEYFTAAV
;
A
#
# COMPACT_ATOMS: atom_id res chain seq x y z
N MET A 1 17.30 -9.15 12.64
CA MET A 1 16.48 -10.29 13.09
C MET A 1 16.37 -11.21 11.89
N PHE A 2 16.75 -12.49 12.01
CA PHE A 2 16.56 -13.44 10.91
C PHE A 2 15.05 -13.64 10.72
N PHE A 3 14.53 -13.32 9.54
CA PHE A 3 13.21 -13.76 9.12
C PHE A 3 13.29 -15.29 8.96
N ALA A 4 12.30 -15.99 9.53
CA ALA A 4 12.15 -17.44 9.47
C ALA A 4 10.65 -17.79 9.60
N MET A 5 9.95 -17.93 8.47
CA MET A 5 8.55 -18.32 8.44
C MET A 5 8.40 -19.80 8.81
N LYS A 6 7.48 -20.10 9.73
CA LYS A 6 7.22 -21.49 10.14
C LYS A 6 6.26 -22.15 9.16
N TYR A 7 6.41 -23.45 8.93
CA TYR A 7 5.49 -24.25 8.10
C TYR A 7 3.99 -24.03 8.44
N ARG A 8 3.67 -23.96 9.74
CA ARG A 8 2.30 -23.71 10.21
C ARG A 8 1.79 -22.32 9.82
N GLU A 9 2.63 -21.30 9.91
CA GLU A 9 2.29 -19.93 9.52
C GLU A 9 2.06 -19.83 8.01
N LEU A 10 2.92 -20.48 7.21
CA LEU A 10 2.72 -20.58 5.76
C LEU A 10 1.40 -21.28 5.41
N LYS A 11 1.10 -22.38 6.10
CA LYS A 11 -0.16 -23.11 5.91
C LYS A 11 -1.37 -22.22 6.22
N ASP A 12 -1.35 -21.52 7.34
CA ASP A 12 -2.44 -20.63 7.76
C ASP A 12 -2.63 -19.51 6.73
N LEU A 13 -1.55 -18.90 6.21
CA LEU A 13 -1.62 -17.90 5.13
C LEU A 13 -2.24 -18.45 3.83
N ILE A 14 -1.86 -19.67 3.42
CA ILE A 14 -2.43 -20.32 2.23
C ILE A 14 -3.93 -20.58 2.43
N GLU A 15 -4.34 -21.07 3.61
CA GLU A 15 -5.74 -21.34 3.94
C GLU A 15 -6.58 -20.05 3.99
N GLU A 16 -6.06 -18.97 4.57
CA GLU A 16 -6.70 -17.65 4.59
C GLU A 16 -6.89 -17.10 3.17
N GLY A 17 -5.87 -17.21 2.32
CA GLY A 17 -5.89 -16.72 0.95
C GLY A 17 -5.33 -15.30 0.80
N GLU A 18 -5.43 -14.77 -0.42
CA GLU A 18 -5.01 -13.41 -0.73
C GLU A 18 -5.76 -12.38 0.12
N ASN A 19 -5.02 -11.43 0.66
CA ASN A 19 -5.54 -10.42 1.57
C ASN A 19 -4.62 -9.20 1.58
N ILE A 20 -4.83 -8.27 2.52
CA ILE A 20 -4.05 -7.02 2.59
C ILE A 20 -2.55 -7.22 2.82
N GLN A 21 -2.12 -8.36 3.34
CA GLN A 21 -0.73 -8.70 3.62
C GLN A 21 -0.25 -9.96 2.87
N CYS A 22 -1.05 -10.53 1.97
CA CYS A 22 -0.71 -11.76 1.28
C CYS A 22 -1.15 -11.72 -0.19
N GLU A 23 -0.22 -12.03 -1.10
CA GLU A 23 -0.43 -12.12 -2.54
C GLU A 23 0.13 -13.46 -3.05
N PHE A 24 -0.63 -14.18 -3.86
CA PHE A 24 -0.21 -15.43 -4.48
C PHE A 24 0.22 -15.22 -5.94
N LYS A 25 1.23 -15.97 -6.36
CA LYS A 25 1.70 -15.99 -7.74
C LYS A 25 2.05 -17.41 -8.16
N LEU A 26 1.30 -17.95 -9.12
CA LEU A 26 1.58 -19.29 -9.65
C LEU A 26 2.92 -19.34 -10.41
N LYS A 27 3.21 -18.34 -11.25
CA LYS A 27 4.38 -18.29 -12.13
C LYS A 27 4.96 -16.89 -12.23
N PHE A 28 6.14 -16.82 -12.85
CA PHE A 28 6.81 -15.56 -13.17
C PHE A 28 5.86 -14.54 -13.80
N SER A 29 5.83 -13.36 -13.18
CA SER A 29 5.23 -12.15 -13.74
C SER A 29 6.34 -11.24 -14.26
N THR A 30 5.99 -10.19 -15.01
CA THR A 30 6.99 -9.19 -15.41
C THR A 30 7.52 -8.45 -14.17
N PRO A 31 8.78 -7.98 -14.18
CA PRO A 31 9.32 -7.17 -13.08
C PRO A 31 8.41 -6.00 -12.71
N GLU A 32 7.81 -5.33 -13.69
CA GLU A 32 6.87 -4.23 -13.45
C GLU A 32 5.62 -4.67 -12.65
N LYS A 33 5.05 -5.84 -12.94
CA LYS A 33 3.88 -6.34 -12.20
C LYS A 33 4.25 -6.68 -10.76
N ILE A 34 5.39 -7.33 -10.56
CA ILE A 34 5.89 -7.65 -9.22
C ILE A 34 6.21 -6.35 -8.47
N ALA A 35 6.84 -5.37 -9.11
CA ALA A 35 7.13 -4.07 -8.51
C ALA A 35 5.86 -3.41 -7.97
N ARG A 36 4.75 -3.44 -8.71
CA ARG A 36 3.47 -2.87 -8.25
C ARG A 36 2.96 -3.53 -6.98
N GLU A 37 3.13 -4.84 -6.83
CA GLU A 37 2.81 -5.55 -5.58
C GLU A 37 3.76 -5.17 -4.44
N MET A 38 5.07 -5.19 -4.72
CA MET A 38 6.09 -4.83 -3.71
C MET A 38 5.91 -3.41 -3.19
N ILE A 39 5.69 -2.45 -4.09
CA ILE A 39 5.41 -1.04 -3.78
C ILE A 39 4.15 -0.93 -2.94
N ALA A 40 3.09 -1.67 -3.26
CA ALA A 40 1.84 -1.64 -2.52
C ALA A 40 2.03 -2.10 -1.07
N PHE A 41 2.75 -3.22 -0.85
CA PHE A 41 3.07 -3.71 0.48
C PHE A 41 3.93 -2.71 1.27
N ALA A 42 5.02 -2.23 0.66
CA ALA A 42 5.94 -1.29 1.30
C ALA A 42 5.25 0.04 1.68
N ASN A 43 4.33 0.53 0.84
CA ASN A 43 3.58 1.76 1.12
C ASN A 43 2.46 1.59 2.15
N THR A 44 1.94 0.38 2.35
CA THR A 44 0.81 0.11 3.26
C THR A 44 1.27 -0.47 4.59
N LYS A 45 1.26 -1.80 4.75
CA LYS A 45 1.47 -2.50 6.04
C LYS A 45 2.50 -3.63 5.96
N GLY A 46 3.26 -3.67 4.87
CA GLY A 46 4.05 -4.83 4.51
C GLY A 46 3.17 -6.05 4.20
N GLY A 47 3.83 -7.16 3.91
CA GLY A 47 3.16 -8.42 3.60
C GLY A 47 4.10 -9.43 2.95
N TYR A 48 3.49 -10.43 2.31
CA TYR A 48 4.13 -11.56 1.68
C TYR A 48 3.67 -11.72 0.24
N ILE A 49 4.62 -12.00 -0.64
CA ILE A 49 4.34 -12.57 -1.96
C ILE A 49 4.78 -14.02 -1.93
N ILE A 50 3.84 -14.94 -2.17
CA ILE A 50 4.10 -16.38 -2.14
C ILE A 50 4.04 -16.91 -3.56
N PHE A 51 5.19 -17.36 -4.06
CA PHE A 51 5.31 -17.96 -5.40
C PHE A 51 5.12 -19.48 -5.35
N GLY A 52 4.43 -20.01 -6.35
CA GLY A 52 4.09 -21.43 -6.49
C GLY A 52 2.70 -21.81 -5.96
N VAL A 53 1.84 -20.81 -5.70
CA VAL A 53 0.44 -20.97 -5.31
C VAL A 53 -0.44 -20.28 -6.36
N ASP A 54 -1.51 -20.94 -6.81
CA ASP A 54 -2.49 -20.34 -7.73
C ASP A 54 -3.64 -19.62 -7.01
N ASP A 55 -4.47 -18.93 -7.78
CA ASP A 55 -5.59 -18.12 -7.27
C ASP A 55 -6.65 -18.97 -6.52
N ASP A 56 -6.70 -20.28 -6.80
CA ASP A 56 -7.58 -21.26 -6.14
C ASP A 56 -6.93 -21.90 -4.90
N LYS A 57 -5.79 -21.36 -4.44
CA LYS A 57 -4.99 -21.81 -3.28
C LYS A 57 -4.32 -23.17 -3.48
N ASN A 58 -4.21 -23.67 -4.71
CA ASN A 58 -3.49 -24.92 -4.98
C ASN A 58 -1.99 -24.67 -4.94
N VAL A 59 -1.28 -25.54 -4.23
CA VAL A 59 0.19 -25.54 -4.17
C VAL A 59 0.75 -26.30 -5.36
N VAL A 60 1.33 -25.57 -6.31
CA VAL A 60 1.93 -26.12 -7.54
C VAL A 60 3.44 -26.23 -7.42
N GLY A 61 4.06 -25.28 -6.69
CA GLY A 61 5.51 -25.11 -6.56
C GLY A 61 6.11 -24.25 -7.67
N VAL A 62 7.36 -23.84 -7.49
CA VAL A 62 8.17 -23.15 -8.50
C VAL A 62 9.05 -24.14 -9.26
N GLU A 63 9.40 -23.82 -10.51
CA GLU A 63 10.36 -24.62 -11.28
C GLU A 63 11.82 -24.35 -10.87
N SER A 64 12.12 -23.10 -10.50
CA SER A 64 13.44 -22.65 -10.09
C SER A 64 13.34 -21.53 -9.07
N GLU A 65 13.65 -21.83 -7.81
CA GLU A 65 13.73 -20.84 -6.74
C GLU A 65 14.73 -19.73 -7.03
N LYS A 66 15.85 -20.08 -7.66
CA LYS A 66 16.94 -19.15 -7.98
C LYS A 66 16.49 -18.09 -8.96
N GLU A 67 15.75 -18.47 -9.99
CA GLU A 67 15.20 -17.54 -10.97
C GLU A 67 14.18 -16.59 -10.33
N VAL A 68 13.33 -17.09 -9.42
CA VAL A 68 12.38 -16.24 -8.68
C VAL A 68 13.13 -15.26 -7.79
N ALA A 69 14.15 -15.72 -7.07
CA ALA A 69 14.96 -14.86 -6.21
C ALA A 69 15.71 -13.78 -7.01
N GLU A 70 16.25 -14.11 -8.18
CA GLU A 70 16.91 -13.16 -9.06
C GLU A 70 15.91 -12.13 -9.62
N LEU A 71 14.72 -12.56 -10.03
CA LEU A 71 13.65 -11.66 -10.48
C LEU A 71 13.21 -10.69 -9.39
N VAL A 72 13.00 -11.17 -8.16
CA VAL A 72 12.61 -10.34 -7.01
C VAL A 72 13.71 -9.34 -6.70
N LYS A 73 14.98 -9.78 -6.71
CA LYS A 73 16.13 -8.90 -6.50
C LYS A 73 16.18 -7.79 -7.55
N GLU A 74 16.12 -8.15 -8.82
CA GLU A 74 16.14 -7.17 -9.91
C GLU A 74 14.97 -6.18 -9.80
N THR A 75 13.78 -6.69 -9.46
CA THR A 75 12.58 -5.87 -9.31
C THR A 75 12.73 -4.85 -8.19
N ALA A 76 13.18 -5.29 -7.01
CA ALA A 76 13.38 -4.42 -5.86
C ALA A 76 14.44 -3.34 -6.09
N GLU A 77 15.52 -3.68 -6.80
CA GLU A 77 16.67 -2.79 -7.03
C GLU A 77 16.47 -1.83 -8.22
N LYS A 78 15.82 -2.28 -9.31
CA LYS A 78 15.77 -1.53 -10.58
C LYS A 78 14.39 -0.98 -10.93
N TYR A 79 13.31 -1.57 -10.42
CA TYR A 79 11.95 -1.18 -10.79
C TYR A 79 11.23 -0.40 -9.68
N CYS A 80 11.81 -0.33 -8.48
CA CYS A 80 11.23 0.40 -7.34
C CYS A 80 12.12 1.60 -6.97
N GLU A 81 11.50 2.76 -6.74
CA GLU A 81 12.19 3.99 -6.32
C GLU A 81 11.48 4.61 -5.09
N PRO A 82 12.16 4.73 -3.93
CA PRO A 82 13.47 4.14 -3.64
C PRO A 82 13.43 2.60 -3.71
N PRO A 83 14.58 1.91 -3.78
CA PRO A 83 14.64 0.46 -3.72
C PRO A 83 13.93 -0.10 -2.48
N ILE A 84 13.29 -1.26 -2.63
CA ILE A 84 12.49 -1.88 -1.56
C ILE A 84 13.34 -2.91 -0.81
N GLU A 85 13.31 -2.86 0.52
CA GLU A 85 13.85 -3.92 1.37
C GLU A 85 12.95 -5.15 1.33
N TYR A 86 13.55 -6.35 1.31
CA TYR A 86 12.83 -7.62 1.32
C TYR A 86 13.69 -8.72 1.93
N SER A 87 13.04 -9.83 2.32
CA SER A 87 13.70 -11.09 2.65
C SER A 87 13.06 -12.23 1.89
N ILE A 88 13.88 -13.21 1.46
CA ILE A 88 13.42 -14.39 0.71
C ILE A 88 13.65 -15.62 1.56
N GLU A 89 12.65 -16.50 1.58
CA GLU A 89 12.74 -17.85 2.11
C GLU A 89 12.24 -18.88 1.10
N PHE A 90 12.78 -20.08 1.26
CA PHE A 90 12.55 -21.26 0.43
C PHE A 90 11.96 -22.32 1.34
N ILE A 91 10.73 -22.74 1.08
CA ILE A 91 9.99 -23.68 1.94
C ILE A 91 9.43 -24.81 1.09
N GLU A 92 9.80 -26.04 1.43
CA GLU A 92 9.14 -27.23 0.89
C GLU A 92 7.77 -27.42 1.56
N TYR A 93 6.72 -27.46 0.75
CA TYR A 93 5.34 -27.69 1.15
C TYR A 93 4.75 -28.81 0.29
N ASN A 94 4.40 -29.94 0.91
CA ASN A 94 3.86 -31.11 0.20
C ASN A 94 4.72 -31.58 -0.98
N ALA A 95 6.04 -31.69 -0.78
CA ALA A 95 7.03 -32.03 -1.82
C ALA A 95 7.06 -31.05 -3.02
N LYS A 96 6.54 -29.84 -2.84
CA LYS A 96 6.62 -28.72 -3.77
C LYS A 96 7.41 -27.60 -3.13
N GLU A 97 8.19 -26.92 -3.93
CA GLU A 97 9.08 -25.87 -3.46
C GLU A 97 8.41 -24.50 -3.64
N LEU A 98 8.34 -23.70 -2.58
CA LEU A 98 7.70 -22.39 -2.56
C LEU A 98 8.70 -21.29 -2.19
N VAL A 99 8.58 -20.14 -2.85
CA VAL A 99 9.41 -18.96 -2.57
C VAL A 99 8.58 -17.89 -1.88
N ILE A 100 8.97 -17.53 -0.66
CA ILE A 100 8.26 -16.57 0.17
C ILE A 100 9.07 -15.28 0.19
N VAL A 101 8.48 -14.19 -0.30
CA VAL A 101 9.10 -12.87 -0.28
C VAL A 101 8.38 -12.01 0.77
N ALA A 102 9.04 -11.73 1.87
CA ALA A 102 8.53 -10.81 2.88
C ALA A 102 8.98 -9.39 2.61
N ILE A 103 8.03 -8.46 2.67
CA ILE A 103 8.22 -7.06 2.37
C ILE A 103 7.71 -6.27 3.57
N PRO A 104 8.58 -5.66 4.38
CA PRO A 104 8.16 -4.86 5.53
C PRO A 104 7.44 -3.57 5.09
N GLU A 105 6.63 -3.00 6.00
CA GLU A 105 6.18 -1.61 5.84
C GLU A 105 7.41 -0.70 5.81
N SER A 106 7.58 0.08 4.75
CA SER A 106 8.74 0.94 4.60
C SER A 106 8.68 2.14 5.54
N HIS A 107 9.84 2.51 6.09
CA HIS A 107 10.02 3.75 6.82
C HIS A 107 10.25 4.97 5.91
N ILE A 108 10.47 4.75 4.61
CA ILE A 108 10.69 5.77 3.59
C ILE A 108 9.61 5.64 2.53
N LYS A 109 8.58 6.49 2.60
CA LYS A 109 7.44 6.50 1.68
C LYS A 109 7.29 7.83 0.95
N PRO A 110 6.67 7.84 -0.25
CA PRO A 110 6.19 6.68 -1.00
C PRO A 110 7.30 6.02 -1.82
N HIS A 111 7.20 4.70 -1.99
CA HIS A 111 7.81 3.99 -3.09
C HIS A 111 6.96 4.16 -4.35
N ARG A 112 7.62 4.21 -5.51
CA ARG A 112 6.98 4.29 -6.83
C ARG A 112 7.67 3.36 -7.82
N LEU A 113 7.04 3.11 -8.95
CA LEU A 113 7.70 2.49 -10.09
C LEU A 113 8.81 3.44 -10.59
N GLN A 114 9.98 2.89 -10.89
CA GLN A 114 11.12 3.65 -11.38
C GLN A 114 10.76 4.38 -12.69
N ASP A 115 10.91 5.71 -12.66
CA ASP A 115 10.65 6.62 -13.78
C ASP A 115 11.87 7.49 -14.15
N TYR A 116 13.01 7.27 -13.48
CA TYR A 116 14.28 8.00 -13.64
C TYR A 116 14.17 9.52 -13.44
N LEU A 117 13.14 9.96 -12.70
CA LEU A 117 12.99 11.35 -12.28
C LEU A 117 13.52 11.54 -10.85
N ASP A 118 14.09 12.70 -10.54
CA ASP A 118 14.54 12.99 -9.17
C ASP A 118 13.35 13.15 -8.21
N ASP A 119 12.27 13.76 -8.69
CA ASP A 119 11.08 14.08 -7.91
C ASP A 119 9.82 13.38 -8.46
N ILE A 120 8.94 12.96 -7.55
CA ILE A 120 7.66 12.34 -7.92
C ILE A 120 6.72 13.40 -8.54
N ASP A 121 6.45 13.25 -9.84
CA ASP A 121 5.37 13.94 -10.54
C ASP A 121 4.03 13.27 -10.22
N LEU A 122 3.18 13.97 -9.46
CA LEU A 122 1.86 13.50 -9.03
C LEU A 122 0.90 13.14 -10.18
N ASN A 123 1.21 13.50 -11.43
CA ASN A 123 0.39 13.18 -12.59
C ASN A 123 0.88 11.95 -13.37
N LYS A 124 2.13 11.52 -13.16
CA LYS A 124 2.77 10.44 -13.93
C LYS A 124 3.23 9.27 -13.09
N ALA A 125 3.64 9.53 -11.85
CA ALA A 125 4.20 8.50 -10.99
C ALA A 125 3.20 7.38 -10.72
N VAL A 126 3.67 6.14 -10.89
CA VAL A 126 2.92 4.94 -10.52
C VAL A 126 3.27 4.60 -9.08
N VAL A 127 2.36 4.93 -8.17
CA VAL A 127 2.48 4.63 -6.73
C VAL A 127 1.32 3.73 -6.40
N THR A 128 1.57 2.54 -5.87
CA THR A 128 0.52 1.60 -5.48
C THR A 128 0.43 1.48 -3.97
N ILE A 129 -0.76 1.12 -3.49
CA ILE A 129 -1.08 0.80 -2.09
C ILE A 129 -1.97 -0.45 -2.05
N ARG A 130 -1.91 -1.20 -0.95
CA ARG A 130 -2.87 -2.29 -0.70
C ARG A 130 -4.23 -1.73 -0.28
N VAL A 131 -5.28 -2.20 -0.95
CA VAL A 131 -6.69 -1.99 -0.62
C VAL A 131 -7.34 -3.37 -0.65
N ASN A 132 -7.71 -3.88 0.52
CA ASN A 132 -8.11 -5.29 0.67
C ASN A 132 -7.06 -6.22 0.04
N ASP A 133 -7.47 -7.16 -0.80
CA ASP A 133 -6.62 -8.13 -1.52
C ASP A 133 -5.95 -7.55 -2.79
N LYS A 134 -6.04 -6.24 -3.05
CA LYS A 134 -5.59 -5.65 -4.33
C LYS A 134 -4.55 -4.58 -4.18
N SER A 135 -3.66 -4.51 -5.17
CA SER A 135 -2.74 -3.39 -5.37
C SER A 135 -3.34 -2.34 -6.30
N VAL A 136 -3.72 -1.20 -5.72
CA VAL A 136 -4.43 -0.10 -6.41
C VAL A 136 -3.51 1.10 -6.56
N GLN A 137 -3.62 1.83 -7.68
CA GLN A 137 -2.92 3.10 -7.87
C GLN A 137 -3.40 4.11 -6.82
N ALA A 138 -2.45 4.67 -6.07
CA ALA A 138 -2.69 5.70 -5.08
C ALA A 138 -3.16 7.01 -5.73
N SER A 139 -4.13 7.65 -5.10
CA SER A 139 -4.56 9.01 -5.46
C SER A 139 -3.46 10.04 -5.17
N LYS A 140 -3.63 11.26 -5.70
CA LYS A 140 -2.71 12.38 -5.40
C LYS A 140 -2.76 12.75 -3.91
N GLU A 141 -3.90 12.57 -3.28
CA GLU A 141 -4.16 12.78 -1.87
C GLU A 141 -3.37 11.78 -1.03
N MET A 142 -3.48 10.49 -1.35
CA MET A 142 -2.72 9.43 -0.70
C MET A 142 -1.21 9.61 -0.88
N ILE A 143 -0.73 9.93 -2.08
CA ILE A 143 0.71 10.18 -2.32
C ILE A 143 1.22 11.33 -1.43
N ARG A 144 0.43 12.39 -1.24
CA ARG A 144 0.79 13.50 -0.34
C ARG A 144 0.84 13.06 1.12
N LEU A 145 -0.01 12.12 1.53
CA LEU A 145 -0.01 11.56 2.89
C LEU A 145 1.21 10.68 3.11
N LEU A 146 1.53 9.78 2.17
CA LEU A 146 2.71 8.92 2.22
C LEU A 146 3.99 9.77 2.35
N ARG A 147 4.13 10.84 1.54
CA ARG A 147 5.25 11.79 1.66
C ARG A 147 5.35 12.46 3.04
N ALA A 148 4.23 12.66 3.72
CA ALA A 148 4.19 13.32 5.01
C ALA A 148 4.57 12.38 6.17
N GLN A 149 4.43 11.06 6.02
CA GLN A 149 4.76 10.08 7.06
C GLN A 149 6.26 10.01 7.38
N ASN A 150 7.14 10.36 6.42
CA ASN A 150 8.59 10.41 6.64
C ASN A 150 9.03 11.50 7.64
N GLY A 151 8.13 12.42 8.00
CA GLY A 151 8.39 13.46 9.00
C GLY A 151 7.59 13.24 10.27
N LYS A 152 8.25 12.83 11.36
CA LYS A 152 7.72 12.87 12.75
C LYS A 152 7.35 14.29 13.25
N LYS A 153 7.15 15.26 12.36
CA LYS A 153 6.53 16.54 12.73
C LYS A 153 5.02 16.32 12.67
N ALA A 154 4.47 15.75 13.74
CA ALA A 154 3.09 16.06 14.12
C ALA A 154 2.93 17.59 14.00
N LEU A 155 1.82 18.06 13.44
CA LEU A 155 1.57 19.50 13.29
C LEU A 155 1.48 20.12 14.70
N VAL A 156 2.62 20.52 15.29
CA VAL A 156 2.76 20.99 16.68
C VAL A 156 1.88 22.21 16.98
N LYS A 157 1.36 22.88 15.95
CA LYS A 157 0.39 23.99 16.04
C LYS A 157 -0.68 23.87 14.95
N TYR A 158 -1.47 22.80 14.98
CA TYR A 158 -2.65 22.73 14.11
C TYR A 158 -3.80 23.58 14.67
N THR A 159 -4.17 24.65 13.96
CA THR A 159 -5.36 25.45 14.30
C THR A 159 -6.56 25.00 13.48
N ILE A 160 -7.66 24.69 14.15
CA ILE A 160 -8.94 24.34 13.54
C ILE A 160 -9.60 25.62 12.98
N GLY A 161 -9.71 25.72 11.66
CA GLY A 161 -10.44 26.79 10.98
C GLY A 161 -11.93 26.49 10.82
N GLN A 162 -12.65 27.39 10.15
CA GLN A 162 -14.10 27.28 9.96
C GLN A 162 -14.50 26.06 9.13
N ASN A 163 -13.78 25.78 8.04
CA ASN A 163 -14.06 24.62 7.19
C ASN A 163 -13.83 23.31 7.94
N GLU A 164 -12.80 23.23 8.79
CA GLU A 164 -12.51 22.02 9.56
C GLU A 164 -13.56 21.78 10.65
N LYS A 165 -14.12 22.84 11.25
CA LYS A 165 -15.30 22.72 12.13
C LYS A 165 -16.51 22.14 11.38
N LEU A 166 -16.78 22.61 10.16
CA LEU A 166 -17.88 22.11 9.34
C LEU A 166 -17.70 20.64 8.96
N VAL A 167 -16.46 20.18 8.75
CA VAL A 167 -16.18 18.75 8.55
C VAL A 167 -16.60 17.93 9.78
N PHE A 168 -16.22 18.36 10.99
CA PHE A 168 -16.62 17.65 12.21
C PHE A 168 -18.13 17.67 12.44
N GLU A 169 -18.78 18.82 12.24
CA GLU A 169 -20.25 18.90 12.34
C GLU A 169 -20.94 17.97 11.33
N PHE A 170 -20.43 17.90 10.10
CA PHE A 170 -20.94 16.96 9.11
C PHE A 170 -20.77 15.51 9.57
N LEU A 171 -19.61 15.16 10.13
CA LEU A 171 -19.30 13.82 10.61
C LEU A 171 -20.05 13.40 11.89
N LYS A 172 -20.66 14.34 12.63
CA LYS A 172 -21.55 13.99 13.74
C LYS A 172 -22.86 13.36 13.27
N HIS A 173 -23.30 13.71 12.07
CA HIS A 173 -24.55 13.25 11.47
C HIS A 173 -24.34 12.25 10.34
N ASN A 174 -23.09 12.06 9.90
CA ASN A 174 -22.72 11.17 8.80
C ASN A 174 -21.44 10.42 9.19
N GLU A 175 -21.34 9.13 8.89
CA GLU A 175 -20.17 8.33 9.27
C GLU A 175 -18.90 8.70 8.50
N ARG A 176 -19.04 9.30 7.31
CA ARG A 176 -17.95 9.59 6.38
C ARG A 176 -18.20 10.86 5.57
N ILE A 177 -17.13 11.42 5.03
CA ILE A 177 -17.15 12.54 4.08
C ILE A 177 -16.15 12.31 2.94
N SER A 178 -16.52 12.67 1.71
CA SER A 178 -15.65 12.65 0.54
C SER A 178 -15.21 14.07 0.15
N VAL A 179 -14.22 14.16 -0.75
CA VAL A 179 -13.78 15.44 -1.32
C VAL A 179 -14.94 16.17 -2.00
N LYS A 180 -15.79 15.45 -2.72
CA LYS A 180 -16.95 16.00 -3.43
C LYS A 180 -18.01 16.55 -2.47
N GLU A 181 -18.26 15.86 -1.36
CA GLU A 181 -19.22 16.30 -0.34
C GLU A 181 -18.72 17.55 0.37
N LEU A 182 -17.45 17.58 0.80
CA LEU A 182 -16.89 18.79 1.41
C LEU A 182 -16.88 19.98 0.45
N SER A 183 -16.46 19.76 -0.80
CA SER A 183 -16.46 20.77 -1.88
C SER A 183 -17.81 21.47 -1.99
N LYS A 184 -18.91 20.69 -2.01
CA LYS A 184 -20.29 21.21 -2.05
C LYS A 184 -20.70 21.87 -0.74
N LEU A 185 -20.38 21.26 0.41
CA LEU A 185 -20.76 21.75 1.74
C LEU A 185 -20.23 23.15 2.03
N VAL A 186 -18.98 23.45 1.65
CA VAL A 186 -18.34 24.74 1.96
C VAL A 186 -18.10 25.61 0.72
N ASN A 187 -18.67 25.22 -0.43
CA ASN A 187 -18.59 25.93 -1.71
C ASN A 187 -17.15 26.32 -2.12
N ILE A 188 -16.27 25.33 -2.19
CA ILE A 188 -14.88 25.48 -2.66
C ILE A 188 -14.56 24.45 -3.73
N SER A 189 -13.49 24.66 -4.51
CA SER A 189 -13.07 23.63 -5.47
C SER A 189 -12.65 22.32 -4.78
N GLU A 190 -12.84 21.19 -5.46
CA GLU A 190 -12.41 19.87 -4.97
C GLU A 190 -10.93 19.86 -4.57
N ARG A 191 -10.08 20.61 -5.31
CA ARG A 191 -8.67 20.78 -4.95
C ARG A 191 -8.47 21.44 -3.57
N ARG A 192 -9.29 22.44 -3.22
CA ARG A 192 -9.23 23.08 -1.89
C ARG A 192 -9.81 22.16 -0.81
N ALA A 193 -10.92 21.47 -1.10
CA ALA A 193 -11.52 20.49 -0.20
C ALA A 193 -10.56 19.33 0.11
N SER A 194 -9.93 18.74 -0.91
CA SER A 194 -8.89 17.70 -0.76
C SER A 194 -7.74 18.18 0.13
N ARG A 195 -7.22 19.39 -0.11
CA ARG A 195 -6.15 19.96 0.74
C ARG A 195 -6.59 20.10 2.19
N THR A 196 -7.83 20.50 2.46
CA THR A 196 -8.36 20.58 3.82
C THR A 196 -8.43 19.21 4.49
N LEU A 197 -9.01 18.20 3.83
CA LEU A 197 -9.14 16.84 4.38
C LEU A 197 -7.77 16.19 4.59
N VAL A 198 -6.86 16.29 3.62
CA VAL A 198 -5.48 15.79 3.75
C VAL A 198 -4.75 16.46 4.92
N LYS A 199 -4.95 17.77 5.13
CA LYS A 199 -4.36 18.50 6.27
C LYS A 199 -4.92 17.99 7.61
N MET A 200 -6.20 17.63 7.68
CA MET A 200 -6.82 17.03 8.87
C MET A 200 -6.30 15.61 9.12
N VAL A 201 -6.12 14.78 8.08
CA VAL A 201 -5.50 13.44 8.22
C VAL A 201 -4.08 13.56 8.75
N ARG A 202 -3.27 14.48 8.22
CA ARG A 202 -1.91 14.75 8.72
C ARG A 202 -1.87 15.26 10.16
N ALA A 203 -2.97 15.83 10.65
CA ALA A 203 -3.13 16.25 12.04
C ALA A 203 -3.71 15.14 12.93
N ASN A 204 -3.84 13.91 12.41
CA ASN A 204 -4.48 12.77 13.07
C ASN A 204 -5.92 13.06 13.53
N LEU A 205 -6.63 13.94 12.81
CA LEU A 205 -8.03 14.28 13.10
C LEU A 205 -9.02 13.44 12.28
N LEU A 206 -8.57 12.97 11.12
CA LEU A 206 -9.33 12.12 10.22
C LEU A 206 -8.47 10.92 9.82
N MET A 207 -9.15 9.83 9.43
CA MET A 207 -8.57 8.71 8.73
C MET A 207 -9.03 8.75 7.27
N ILE A 208 -8.14 8.43 6.33
CA ILE A 208 -8.48 8.23 4.91
C ILE A 208 -8.72 6.74 4.67
N HIS A 209 -9.72 6.43 3.84
CA HIS A 209 -10.05 5.09 3.41
C HIS A 209 -10.22 5.06 1.90
N THR A 210 -9.75 3.99 1.27
CA THR A 210 -9.87 3.76 -0.17
C THR A 210 -10.73 2.51 -0.37
N LYS A 211 -11.76 2.60 -1.23
CA LYS A 211 -12.57 1.46 -1.64
C LYS A 211 -11.91 0.72 -2.80
N ASP A 212 -12.41 -0.48 -3.14
CA ASP A 212 -11.91 -1.29 -4.27
C ASP A 212 -12.00 -0.57 -5.62
N ASN A 213 -12.99 0.31 -5.80
CA ASN A 213 -13.16 1.12 -7.01
C ASN A 213 -12.23 2.36 -7.03
N GLY A 214 -11.35 2.52 -6.05
CA GLY A 214 -10.44 3.65 -5.89
C GLY A 214 -11.11 4.91 -5.31
N GLU A 215 -12.40 4.89 -5.00
CA GLU A 215 -13.05 6.03 -4.34
C GLU A 215 -12.55 6.18 -2.90
N GLU A 216 -12.22 7.42 -2.55
CA GLU A 216 -11.75 7.76 -1.22
C GLU A 216 -12.82 8.45 -0.38
N TYR A 217 -12.82 8.14 0.90
CA TYR A 217 -13.61 8.83 1.91
C TYR A 217 -12.81 8.99 3.19
N PHE A 218 -13.27 9.89 4.04
CA PHE A 218 -12.62 10.27 5.28
C PHE A 218 -13.59 10.06 6.44
N THR A 219 -13.08 9.55 7.56
CA THR A 219 -13.82 9.38 8.82
C THR A 219 -13.09 10.12 9.93
N ALA A 220 -13.77 10.39 11.04
CA ALA A 220 -13.09 10.88 12.24
C ALA A 220 -12.02 9.85 12.69
N ALA A 221 -10.85 10.34 13.10
CA ALA A 221 -9.90 9.54 13.87
C ALA A 221 -10.48 9.47 15.30
N VAL A 222 -10.90 8.28 15.73
CA VAL A 222 -11.51 8.05 17.05
C VAL A 222 -10.49 8.32 18.15
#